data_AF-A0A932XGP0-F1
#
_entry.id   AF-A0A932XGP0-F1
#
_cell.length_a   1.000
_cell.length_b   1.000
_cell.length_c   1.000
_cell.angle_alpha   90.00
_cell.angle_beta   90.00
_cell.angle_gamma   90.00
#
_symmetry.space_group_name_H-M   'P 1'
#
loop_
_entity.id
_entity.type
_entity.pdbx_description
1 polymer ?
#
loop_
_entity_poly.entity_id
_entity_poly.type
_entity_poly.pdbx_seq_one_letter_code
_entity_poly.pdbx_strand_id
1 'polypeptide(L)'
;MRAGGRTIALAGDRSPGALFRLSPDELRTQLDQASARADVEGIEVARLLAPIDAQEVWAAGVTYRRSEEARVEESSTPDVYSRVYAAERPELFFKATPHRVSGPDEPIAVRADSVWDVPEPELALVLNRRLEIVGYTIGNDVSSRSIEGENPLYLPQAKVYLGGCALGPAITPAWLVAEPYDLAIRMRVERAGAEVWSGAASTAGLKRRFEELVAYLGRDNSFPDGAVLLTGTGLVPDAPFTLLPGDVVEITIDDVGTLRNPVIRRSSG
;
A
#
# COMPACT_ATOMS: atom_id res chain seq x y z
N MET A 1 -4.67 -16.21 -10.41
CA MET A 1 -3.21 -16.39 -10.25
C MET A 1 -2.55 -16.26 -11.62
N ARG A 2 -1.35 -15.68 -11.72
CA ARG A 2 -0.55 -15.72 -12.96
C ARG A 2 0.54 -16.78 -12.82
N ALA A 3 0.65 -17.69 -13.79
CA ALA A 3 1.68 -18.73 -13.81
C ALA A 3 2.06 -19.05 -15.28
N GLY A 4 3.36 -19.02 -15.59
CA GLY A 4 3.86 -19.32 -16.94
C GLY A 4 3.25 -18.44 -18.04
N GLY A 5 3.08 -17.13 -17.78
CA GLY A 5 2.48 -16.18 -18.73
C GLY A 5 0.96 -16.27 -18.89
N ARG A 6 0.30 -17.20 -18.20
CA ARG A 6 -1.16 -17.39 -18.26
C ARG A 6 -1.82 -16.92 -16.95
N THR A 7 -3.04 -16.41 -17.04
CA THR A 7 -3.89 -16.23 -15.86
C THR A 7 -4.73 -17.49 -15.66
N ILE A 8 -4.69 -18.06 -14.47
CA ILE A 8 -5.38 -19.29 -14.08
C ILE A 8 -6.35 -18.99 -12.93
N ALA A 9 -7.55 -19.56 -13.01
CA ALA A 9 -8.52 -19.54 -11.93
C ALA A 9 -8.13 -20.56 -10.85
N LEU A 10 -8.20 -20.15 -9.58
CA LEU A 10 -8.02 -21.07 -8.45
C LEU A 10 -9.29 -21.91 -8.23
N ALA A 11 -9.17 -23.16 -7.78
CA ALA A 11 -10.31 -23.97 -7.38
C ALA A 11 -10.76 -23.63 -5.95
N GLY A 12 -12.05 -23.79 -5.64
CA GLY A 12 -12.62 -23.51 -4.30
C GLY A 12 -13.03 -22.05 -4.10
N ASP A 13 -13.16 -21.63 -2.83
CA ASP A 13 -13.35 -20.22 -2.47
C ASP A 13 -12.08 -19.42 -2.81
N ARG A 14 -12.25 -18.33 -3.54
CA ARG A 14 -11.19 -17.55 -4.21
C ARG A 14 -10.99 -16.18 -3.58
N SER A 15 -11.77 -15.88 -2.56
CA SER A 15 -11.70 -14.59 -1.86
C SER A 15 -10.32 -14.45 -1.18
N PRO A 16 -9.68 -13.27 -1.23
CA PRO A 16 -8.50 -12.99 -0.41
C PRO A 16 -8.67 -13.47 1.04
N GLY A 17 -9.82 -13.25 1.66
CA GLY A 17 -10.12 -13.70 3.02
C GLY A 17 -10.08 -15.22 3.20
N ALA A 18 -10.52 -16.00 2.20
CA ALA A 18 -10.38 -17.46 2.26
C ALA A 18 -8.90 -17.89 2.15
N LEU A 19 -8.14 -17.29 1.23
CA LEU A 19 -6.72 -17.59 1.04
C LEU A 19 -5.89 -17.22 2.27
N PHE A 20 -6.23 -16.12 2.96
CA PHE A 20 -5.52 -15.63 4.14
C PHE A 20 -5.88 -16.38 5.43
N ARG A 21 -6.69 -17.45 5.34
CA ARG A 21 -6.83 -18.41 6.45
C ARG A 21 -5.72 -19.44 6.48
N LEU A 22 -5.05 -19.65 5.35
CA LEU A 22 -4.00 -20.64 5.14
C LEU A 22 -2.66 -20.17 5.70
N SER A 23 -1.82 -21.12 6.07
CA SER A 23 -0.38 -20.92 6.24
C SER A 23 0.32 -20.58 4.93
N PRO A 24 1.50 -19.95 4.99
CA PRO A 24 2.35 -19.79 3.81
C PRO A 24 2.59 -21.10 3.06
N ASP A 25 2.81 -22.21 3.77
CA ASP A 25 3.07 -23.53 3.16
C ASP A 25 1.81 -24.13 2.51
N GLU A 26 0.64 -24.01 3.15
CA GLU A 26 -0.64 -24.44 2.58
C GLU A 26 -1.00 -23.59 1.35
N LEU A 27 -0.82 -22.28 1.43
CA LEU A 27 -1.06 -21.37 0.32
C LEU A 27 -0.13 -21.72 -0.85
N ARG A 28 1.17 -21.91 -0.58
CA ARG A 28 2.14 -22.34 -1.59
C ARG A 28 1.74 -23.64 -2.25
N THR A 29 1.41 -24.65 -1.45
CA THR A 29 0.96 -25.96 -1.94
C THR A 29 -0.25 -25.81 -2.86
N GLN A 30 -1.24 -24.99 -2.46
CA GLN A 30 -2.44 -24.76 -3.27
C GLN A 30 -2.13 -24.04 -4.59
N LEU A 31 -1.25 -23.03 -4.57
CA LEU A 31 -0.85 -22.30 -5.78
C LEU A 31 -0.02 -23.19 -6.74
N ASP A 32 0.92 -23.98 -6.20
CA ASP A 32 1.73 -24.94 -6.97
C ASP A 32 0.84 -25.99 -7.63
N GLN A 33 -0.09 -26.59 -6.88
CA GLN A 33 -1.08 -27.53 -7.41
C GLN A 33 -1.99 -26.91 -8.48
N ALA A 34 -2.36 -25.64 -8.35
CA ALA A 34 -3.16 -24.95 -9.36
C ALA A 34 -2.34 -24.71 -10.65
N SER A 35 -1.06 -24.38 -10.51
CA SER A 35 -0.16 -24.10 -11.64
C SER A 35 0.24 -25.34 -12.43
N ALA A 36 0.33 -26.50 -11.77
CA ALA A 36 0.75 -27.76 -12.36
C ALA A 36 -0.34 -28.46 -13.21
N ARG A 37 -1.59 -27.97 -13.18
CA ARG A 37 -2.69 -28.57 -13.95
C ARG A 37 -2.52 -28.24 -15.43
N ALA A 38 -2.15 -29.24 -16.22
CA ALA A 38 -1.92 -29.11 -17.65
C ALA A 38 -3.18 -28.66 -18.44
N ASP A 39 -4.37 -29.04 -17.97
CA ASP A 39 -5.64 -28.84 -18.68
C ASP A 39 -6.33 -27.50 -18.39
N VAL A 40 -5.70 -26.59 -17.65
CA VAL A 40 -6.34 -25.31 -17.32
C VAL A 40 -6.10 -24.30 -18.44
N GLU A 41 -7.17 -23.97 -19.17
CA GLU A 41 -7.19 -22.85 -20.11
C GLU A 41 -6.96 -21.53 -19.36
N GLY A 42 -6.20 -20.64 -20.01
CA GLY A 42 -5.98 -19.30 -19.51
C GLY A 42 -7.28 -18.49 -19.55
N ILE A 43 -7.53 -17.69 -18.50
CA ILE A 43 -8.64 -16.75 -18.49
C ILE A 43 -8.20 -15.36 -18.94
N GLU A 44 -9.05 -14.72 -19.74
CA GLU A 44 -8.89 -13.30 -20.07
C GLU A 44 -9.36 -12.45 -18.88
N VAL A 45 -8.53 -11.49 -18.47
CA VAL A 45 -8.83 -10.59 -17.35
C VAL A 45 -9.26 -9.25 -17.91
N ALA A 46 -10.57 -8.99 -17.89
CA ALA A 46 -11.11 -7.71 -18.35
C ALA A 46 -10.70 -6.54 -17.43
N ARG A 47 -10.62 -6.79 -16.12
CA ARG A 47 -10.29 -5.77 -15.11
C ARG A 47 -9.67 -6.41 -13.87
N LEU A 48 -8.64 -5.77 -13.33
CA LEU A 48 -8.08 -6.09 -12.02
C LEU A 48 -8.78 -5.26 -10.95
N LEU A 49 -9.06 -5.88 -9.80
CA LEU A 49 -9.58 -5.20 -8.60
C LEU A 49 -8.46 -5.06 -7.56
N ALA A 50 -8.67 -4.23 -6.54
CA ALA A 50 -7.79 -4.24 -5.38
C ALA A 50 -7.74 -5.66 -4.78
N PRO A 51 -6.55 -6.18 -4.40
CA PRO A 51 -6.42 -7.55 -3.91
C PRO A 51 -6.81 -7.69 -2.43
N ILE A 52 -7.99 -7.20 -2.07
CA ILE A 52 -8.53 -7.15 -0.70
C ILE A 52 -10.05 -7.34 -0.73
N ASP A 53 -10.64 -7.90 0.32
CA ASP A 53 -12.10 -8.08 0.42
C ASP A 53 -12.70 -7.67 1.76
N ALA A 54 -12.23 -8.25 2.86
CA ALA A 54 -12.70 -8.07 4.23
C ALA A 54 -11.58 -7.54 5.14
N GLN A 55 -10.31 -7.61 4.69
CA GLN A 55 -9.16 -7.20 5.48
C GLN A 55 -9.17 -5.69 5.73
N GLU A 56 -8.63 -5.33 6.88
CA GLU A 56 -8.29 -3.95 7.18
C GLU A 56 -6.94 -3.59 6.54
N VAL A 57 -6.81 -2.34 6.11
CA VAL A 57 -5.52 -1.75 5.74
C VAL A 57 -5.04 -0.90 6.91
N TRP A 58 -3.85 -1.20 7.39
CA TRP A 58 -3.09 -0.42 8.36
C TRP A 58 -1.82 0.12 7.69
N ALA A 59 -1.21 1.14 8.29
CA ALA A 59 -0.01 1.75 7.76
C ALA A 59 0.95 2.13 8.88
N ALA A 60 2.25 2.12 8.56
CA ALA A 60 3.31 2.56 9.43
C ALA A 60 3.90 3.88 8.91
N GLY A 61 3.89 4.92 9.75
CA GLY A 61 4.52 6.19 9.42
C GLY A 61 5.97 6.28 9.91
N VAL A 62 6.72 7.24 9.36
CA VAL A 62 8.05 7.62 9.86
C VAL A 62 9.04 6.43 9.89
N THR A 63 8.98 5.56 8.87
CA THR A 63 9.84 4.37 8.76
C THR A 63 11.08 4.59 7.90
N TYR A 64 11.15 5.72 7.18
CA TYR A 64 12.31 6.19 6.42
C TYR A 64 12.73 7.57 6.90
N ARG A 65 14.03 7.88 6.79
CA ARG A 65 14.56 9.21 7.13
C ARG A 65 13.86 10.34 6.37
N ARG A 66 13.68 10.18 5.05
CA ARG A 66 13.02 11.21 4.23
C ARG A 66 11.57 11.49 4.67
N SER A 67 10.89 10.45 5.13
CA SER A 67 9.51 10.51 5.63
C SER A 67 9.41 11.19 7.00
N GLU A 68 10.45 11.08 7.84
CA GLU A 68 10.62 11.91 9.04
C GLU A 68 10.85 13.39 8.67
N GLU A 69 11.83 13.66 7.81
CA GLU A 69 12.23 15.01 7.42
C GLU A 69 11.05 15.81 6.83
N ALA A 70 10.29 15.21 5.90
CA ALA A 70 9.14 15.87 5.29
C ALA A 70 8.06 16.22 6.34
N ARG A 71 7.75 15.32 7.27
CA ARG A 71 6.75 15.60 8.33
C ARG A 71 7.21 16.69 9.29
N VAL A 72 8.51 16.80 9.55
CA VAL A 72 9.10 17.88 10.35
C VAL A 72 8.98 19.22 9.63
N GLU A 73 9.22 19.25 8.31
CA GLU A 73 9.11 20.46 7.49
C GLU A 73 7.66 20.97 7.36
N GLU A 74 6.70 20.04 7.37
CA GLU A 74 5.28 20.29 7.13
C GLU A 74 4.45 20.64 8.36
N SER A 75 4.92 20.22 9.54
CA SER A 75 4.11 20.22 10.75
C SER A 75 4.31 21.48 11.59
N SER A 76 3.21 21.94 12.19
CA SER A 76 3.24 22.91 13.29
C SER A 76 3.83 22.34 14.59
N THR A 77 4.00 21.01 14.69
CA THR A 77 4.51 20.28 15.87
C THR A 77 5.61 19.27 15.49
N PRO A 78 6.78 19.71 15.00
CA PRO A 78 7.79 18.81 14.42
C PRO A 78 8.38 17.76 15.38
N ASP A 79 8.39 18.05 16.69
CA ASP A 79 8.99 17.20 17.73
C ASP A 79 8.39 15.78 17.78
N VAL A 80 7.10 15.62 17.44
CA VAL A 80 6.43 14.32 17.57
C VAL A 80 6.97 13.29 16.57
N TYR A 81 7.30 13.70 15.35
CA TYR A 81 7.75 12.79 14.29
C TYR A 81 9.18 12.30 14.53
N SER A 82 10.10 13.19 14.91
CA SER A 82 11.46 12.78 15.27
C SER A 82 11.50 11.90 16.53
N ARG A 83 10.60 12.14 17.49
CA ARG A 83 10.44 11.25 18.65
C ARG A 83 9.98 9.85 18.26
N VAL A 84 9.01 9.73 17.36
CA VAL A 84 8.57 8.43 16.83
C VAL A 84 9.70 7.75 16.05
N TYR A 85 10.43 8.49 15.22
CA TYR A 85 11.54 7.94 14.48
C TYR A 85 12.53 7.28 15.44
N ALA A 86 12.93 7.95 16.52
CA ALA A 86 13.90 7.44 17.50
C ALA A 86 13.34 6.42 18.52
N ALA A 87 12.02 6.32 18.70
CA ALA A 87 11.38 5.51 19.74
C ALA A 87 11.49 3.99 19.49
N GLU A 88 11.24 3.18 20.51
CA GLU A 88 11.06 1.73 20.34
C GLU A 88 9.72 1.40 19.65
N ARG A 89 8.65 2.12 20.00
CA ARG A 89 7.32 1.92 19.45
C ARG A 89 7.18 2.65 18.10
N PRO A 90 6.85 1.96 17.00
CA PRO A 90 6.56 2.60 15.72
C PRO A 90 5.19 3.27 15.74
N GLU A 91 4.98 4.24 14.85
CA GLU A 91 3.64 4.71 14.51
C GLU A 91 2.92 3.64 13.69
N LEU A 92 1.70 3.31 14.10
CA LEU A 92 0.76 2.50 13.33
C LEU A 92 -0.60 3.20 13.36
N PHE A 93 -1.25 3.29 12.20
CA PHE A 93 -2.58 3.86 12.09
C PHE A 93 -3.46 3.05 11.15
N PHE A 94 -4.77 3.09 11.42
CA PHE A 94 -5.77 2.52 10.53
C PHE A 94 -5.87 3.38 9.27
N LYS A 95 -5.76 2.75 8.08
CA LYS A 95 -5.78 3.46 6.80
C LYS A 95 -7.12 3.32 6.08
N ALA A 96 -7.61 2.09 5.92
CA ALA A 96 -8.79 1.86 5.09
C ALA A 96 -9.52 0.56 5.42
N THR A 97 -10.84 0.62 5.28
CA THR A 97 -11.68 -0.56 5.02
C THR A 97 -11.68 -0.87 3.52
N PRO A 98 -12.02 -2.10 3.09
CA PRO A 98 -12.00 -2.52 1.69
C PRO A 98 -12.71 -1.57 0.72
N HIS A 99 -13.91 -1.10 1.04
CA HIS A 99 -14.68 -0.20 0.16
C HIS A 99 -14.03 1.19 -0.06
N ARG A 100 -12.97 1.54 0.69
CA ARG A 100 -12.22 2.80 0.54
C ARG A 100 -10.97 2.65 -0.32
N VAL A 101 -10.59 1.41 -0.66
CA VAL A 101 -9.38 1.07 -1.40
C VAL A 101 -9.67 1.03 -2.90
N SER A 102 -8.89 1.78 -3.67
CA SER A 102 -8.91 1.75 -5.13
C SER A 102 -8.01 0.63 -5.66
N GLY A 103 -8.50 -0.12 -6.65
CA GLY A 103 -7.71 -1.08 -7.41
C GLY A 103 -6.89 -0.44 -8.54
N PRO A 104 -6.22 -1.26 -9.37
CA PRO A 104 -5.53 -0.79 -10.58
C PRO A 104 -6.47 -0.07 -11.53
N ASP A 105 -6.01 1.08 -12.03
CA ASP A 105 -6.72 2.01 -12.91
C ASP A 105 -8.02 2.60 -12.32
N GLU A 106 -8.34 2.29 -11.06
CA GLU A 106 -9.42 2.94 -10.33
C GLU A 106 -8.95 4.26 -9.74
N PRO A 107 -9.83 5.27 -9.66
CA PRO A 107 -9.42 6.58 -9.21
C PRO A 107 -9.07 6.61 -7.72
N ILE A 108 -7.92 7.20 -7.40
CA ILE A 108 -7.67 7.75 -6.05
C ILE A 108 -8.23 9.16 -5.97
N ALA A 109 -8.41 9.66 -4.75
CA ALA A 109 -9.06 10.93 -4.51
C ALA A 109 -8.18 11.91 -3.74
N VAL A 110 -8.30 13.19 -4.09
CA VAL A 110 -7.95 14.31 -3.21
C VAL A 110 -9.22 14.83 -2.54
N ARG A 111 -9.09 15.26 -1.28
CA ARG A 111 -10.24 15.78 -0.53
C ARG A 111 -10.67 17.14 -1.07
N ALA A 112 -11.93 17.50 -0.83
CA ALA A 112 -12.48 18.80 -1.24
C ALA A 112 -11.94 19.96 -0.37
N ASP A 113 -11.64 19.66 0.89
CA ASP A 113 -11.16 20.57 1.94
C ASP A 113 -9.64 20.52 2.16
N SER A 114 -8.91 19.77 1.34
CA SER A 114 -7.44 19.75 1.35
C SER A 114 -6.89 20.59 0.20
N VAL A 115 -5.86 21.38 0.48
CA VAL A 115 -5.14 22.18 -0.53
C VAL A 115 -3.78 21.61 -0.91
N TRP A 116 -3.36 20.57 -0.19
CA TRP A 116 -2.09 19.89 -0.40
C TRP A 116 -2.25 18.40 -0.15
N ASP A 117 -2.13 17.63 -1.23
CA ASP A 117 -2.29 16.18 -1.23
C ASP A 117 -1.13 15.51 -1.97
N VAL A 118 -0.58 14.45 -1.39
CA VAL A 118 0.56 13.71 -1.96
C VAL A 118 0.28 12.20 -2.01
N PRO A 119 0.78 11.50 -3.03
CA PRO A 119 0.86 10.05 -3.02
C PRO A 119 2.06 9.60 -2.17
N GLU A 120 1.90 8.49 -1.47
CA GLU A 120 2.97 7.86 -0.68
C GLU A 120 3.13 6.42 -1.17
N PRO A 121 4.16 6.13 -2.00
CA PRO A 121 4.38 4.80 -2.56
C PRO A 121 5.03 3.86 -1.54
N GLU A 122 4.38 2.73 -1.27
CA GLU A 122 4.81 1.82 -0.20
C GLU A 122 4.79 0.36 -0.65
N LEU A 123 5.76 -0.42 -0.15
CA LEU A 123 5.60 -1.86 -0.09
C LEU A 123 4.54 -2.19 0.95
N ALA A 124 3.55 -3.00 0.58
CA ALA A 124 2.50 -3.45 1.47
C ALA A 124 2.68 -4.93 1.79
N LEU A 125 2.69 -5.27 3.09
CA LEU A 125 2.68 -6.64 3.57
C LEU A 125 1.26 -7.19 3.53
N VAL A 126 1.09 -8.37 2.96
CA VAL A 126 -0.16 -9.11 3.01
C VAL A 126 -0.04 -10.17 4.09
N LEU A 127 -0.84 -10.03 5.14
CA LEU A 127 -0.79 -10.82 6.36
C LEU A 127 -1.97 -11.78 6.42
N ASN A 128 -1.70 -13.04 6.72
CA ASN A 128 -2.77 -14.00 7.00
C ASN A 128 -3.39 -13.75 8.39
N ARG A 129 -4.41 -14.53 8.75
CA ARG A 129 -5.10 -14.42 10.05
C ARG A 129 -4.22 -14.67 11.28
N ARG A 130 -3.02 -15.22 11.09
CA ARG A 130 -2.00 -15.45 12.12
C ARG A 130 -0.89 -14.41 12.07
N LEU A 131 -1.07 -13.36 11.26
CA LEU A 131 -0.10 -12.30 11.01
C LEU A 131 1.24 -12.80 10.44
N GLU A 132 1.21 -13.90 9.70
CA GLU A 132 2.34 -14.34 8.89
C GLU A 132 2.28 -13.64 7.53
N ILE A 133 3.44 -13.18 7.04
CA ILE A 133 3.56 -12.54 5.72
C ILE A 133 3.37 -13.64 4.65
N VAL A 134 2.27 -13.57 3.90
CA VAL A 134 1.97 -14.50 2.80
C VAL A 134 2.32 -13.92 1.43
N GLY A 135 2.49 -12.61 1.34
CA GLY A 135 2.90 -11.94 0.12
C GLY A 135 3.07 -10.45 0.28
N TYR A 136 3.37 -9.82 -0.86
CA TYR A 136 3.60 -8.40 -0.99
C TYR A 136 2.71 -7.82 -2.09
N THR A 137 2.27 -6.58 -1.91
CA THR A 137 1.61 -5.80 -2.96
C THR A 137 2.10 -4.35 -2.91
N ILE A 138 1.69 -3.52 -3.85
CA ILE A 138 2.02 -2.09 -3.87
C ILE A 138 0.87 -1.33 -3.21
N GLY A 139 1.20 -0.40 -2.33
CA GLY A 139 0.25 0.53 -1.73
C GLY A 139 0.51 1.96 -2.12
N ASN A 140 -0.57 2.74 -2.23
CA ASN A 140 -0.54 4.19 -2.25
C ASN A 140 -1.29 4.74 -1.03
N ASP A 141 -0.56 5.28 -0.06
CA ASP A 141 -1.11 5.98 1.10
C ASP A 141 -1.34 7.47 0.77
N VAL A 142 -2.42 7.75 0.05
CA VAL A 142 -2.75 9.14 -0.35
C VAL A 142 -3.06 9.98 0.88
N SER A 143 -2.44 11.15 0.96
CA SER A 143 -2.33 11.91 2.20
C SER A 143 -2.62 13.38 2.01
N SER A 144 -3.61 13.89 2.74
CA SER A 144 -3.95 15.31 2.78
C SER A 144 -3.05 16.05 3.77
N ARG A 145 -1.84 16.42 3.33
CA ARG A 145 -0.81 17.07 4.15
C ARG A 145 -1.23 18.41 4.71
N SER A 146 -2.11 19.15 4.02
CA SER A 146 -2.66 20.39 4.58
C SER A 146 -3.44 20.16 5.89
N ILE A 147 -4.11 19.01 6.04
CA ILE A 147 -4.88 18.64 7.23
C ILE A 147 -3.97 18.03 8.31
N GLU A 148 -3.05 17.14 7.92
CA GLU A 148 -2.09 16.53 8.86
C GLU A 148 -1.14 17.59 9.47
N GLY A 149 -0.62 18.51 8.65
CA GLY A 149 0.30 19.56 9.07
C GLY A 149 -0.34 20.61 9.99
N GLU A 150 -1.66 20.82 9.89
CA GLU A 150 -2.40 21.71 10.78
C GLU A 150 -2.39 21.18 12.22
N ASN A 151 -2.72 19.90 12.41
CA ASN A 151 -2.72 19.27 13.72
C ASN A 151 -2.54 17.75 13.59
N PRO A 152 -1.60 17.11 14.32
CA PRO A 152 -1.40 15.67 14.25
C PRO A 152 -2.64 14.86 14.68
N LEU A 153 -3.56 15.44 15.46
CA LEU A 153 -4.82 14.80 15.83
C LEU A 153 -5.81 14.69 14.65
N TYR A 154 -5.55 15.37 13.54
CA TYR A 154 -6.37 15.28 12.32
C TYR A 154 -5.88 14.19 11.35
N LEU A 155 -4.82 13.45 11.70
CA LEU A 155 -4.30 12.33 10.90
C LEU A 155 -5.39 11.36 10.41
N PRO A 156 -6.39 10.94 11.23
CA PRO A 156 -7.47 10.08 10.75
C PRO A 156 -8.26 10.70 9.59
N GLN A 157 -8.48 12.02 9.60
CA GLN A 157 -9.20 12.72 8.53
C GLN A 157 -8.32 12.88 7.27
N ALA A 158 -7.02 13.10 7.48
CA ALA A 158 -6.03 13.24 6.42
C ALA A 158 -5.69 11.92 5.70
N LYS A 159 -5.94 10.77 6.34
CA LYS A 159 -5.60 9.44 5.81
C LYS A 159 -6.83 8.58 5.47
N VAL A 160 -7.95 8.70 6.20
CA VAL A 160 -9.10 7.77 6.06
C VAL A 160 -10.26 8.42 5.33
N TYR A 161 -10.32 8.22 4.02
CA TYR A 161 -11.44 8.66 3.17
C TYR A 161 -11.54 7.80 1.91
N LEU A 162 -12.66 7.90 1.18
CA LEU A 162 -12.92 7.11 -0.02
C LEU A 162 -11.92 7.48 -1.12
N GLY A 163 -11.14 6.50 -1.61
CA GLY A 163 -10.05 6.73 -2.57
C GLY A 163 -8.78 7.31 -1.94
N GLY A 164 -8.67 7.30 -0.60
CA GLY A 164 -7.45 7.68 0.11
C GLY A 164 -6.39 6.57 0.11
N CYS A 165 -6.73 5.35 -0.29
CA CYS A 165 -5.81 4.22 -0.36
C CYS A 165 -5.95 3.53 -1.71
N ALA A 166 -4.85 3.02 -2.28
CA ALA A 166 -4.90 2.08 -3.40
C ALA A 166 -3.98 0.88 -3.14
N LEU A 167 -4.36 -0.28 -3.67
CA LEU A 167 -3.59 -1.53 -3.58
C LEU A 167 -3.57 -2.25 -4.93
N GLY A 168 -2.43 -2.85 -5.28
CA GLY A 168 -2.32 -3.70 -6.47
C GLY A 168 -0.91 -3.80 -7.06
N PRO A 169 -0.77 -4.25 -8.32
CA PRO A 169 -1.82 -4.77 -9.19
C PRO A 169 -2.26 -6.20 -8.84
N ALA A 170 -1.45 -6.91 -8.07
CA ALA A 170 -1.71 -8.25 -7.56
C ALA A 170 -0.92 -8.45 -6.27
N ILE A 171 -1.06 -9.62 -5.66
CA ILE A 171 -0.22 -10.06 -4.55
C ILE A 171 0.85 -10.97 -5.14
N THR A 172 2.12 -10.59 -4.94
CA THR A 172 3.26 -11.48 -5.18
C THR A 172 3.45 -12.35 -3.94
N PRO A 173 3.33 -13.69 -4.05
CA PRO A 173 3.61 -14.58 -2.93
C PRO A 173 5.00 -14.36 -2.33
N ALA A 174 5.11 -14.44 -1.01
CA ALA A 174 6.32 -14.03 -0.29
C ALA A 174 7.57 -14.80 -0.74
N TRP A 175 7.43 -16.09 -1.07
CA TRP A 175 8.53 -16.94 -1.54
C TRP A 175 9.00 -16.67 -2.98
N LEU A 176 8.34 -15.76 -3.71
CA LEU A 176 8.79 -15.29 -5.02
C LEU A 176 9.60 -13.99 -4.92
N VAL A 177 9.66 -13.37 -3.75
CA VAL A 177 10.48 -12.17 -3.47
C VAL A 177 11.64 -12.58 -2.58
N ALA A 178 12.81 -12.76 -3.18
CA ALA A 178 13.98 -13.25 -2.44
C ALA A 178 14.53 -12.22 -1.45
N GLU A 179 14.61 -10.95 -1.85
CA GLU A 179 15.24 -9.86 -1.09
C GLU A 179 14.25 -8.72 -0.83
N PRO A 180 13.25 -8.90 0.06
CA PRO A 180 12.18 -7.90 0.25
C PRO A 180 12.66 -6.61 0.94
N TYR A 181 13.88 -6.61 1.49
CA TYR A 181 14.55 -5.46 2.08
C TYR A 181 15.53 -4.76 1.12
N ASP A 182 15.52 -5.08 -0.17
CA ASP A 182 16.27 -4.33 -1.19
C ASP A 182 15.51 -4.25 -2.53
N LEU A 183 14.23 -3.91 -2.46
CA LEU A 183 13.39 -3.69 -3.63
C LEU A 183 13.42 -2.23 -4.02
N ALA A 184 13.73 -1.92 -5.27
CA ALA A 184 13.61 -0.56 -5.76
C ALA A 184 12.14 -0.17 -5.90
N ILE A 185 11.80 1.01 -5.37
CA ILE A 185 10.49 1.65 -5.45
C ILE A 185 10.65 2.88 -6.34
N ARG A 186 9.82 2.99 -7.38
CA ARG A 186 9.80 4.14 -8.29
C ARG A 186 8.39 4.68 -8.36
N MET A 187 8.25 6.00 -8.32
CA MET A 187 6.97 6.66 -8.52
C MET A 187 7.11 7.75 -9.59
N ARG A 188 6.09 7.85 -10.43
CA ARG A 188 5.92 8.87 -11.47
C ARG A 188 4.52 9.46 -11.33
N VAL A 189 4.41 10.78 -11.49
CA VAL A 189 3.13 11.48 -11.59
C VAL A 189 3.08 12.20 -12.92
N GLU A 190 2.06 11.91 -13.71
CA GLU A 190 1.79 12.58 -14.98
C GLU A 190 0.61 13.54 -14.86
N ARG A 191 0.72 14.69 -15.52
CA ARG A 191 -0.33 15.70 -15.66
C ARG A 191 -0.47 16.07 -17.12
N ALA A 192 -1.65 15.86 -17.68
CA ALA A 192 -1.92 16.11 -19.10
C ALA A 192 -0.89 15.46 -20.07
N GLY A 193 -0.41 14.26 -19.73
CA GLY A 193 0.57 13.50 -20.52
C GLY A 193 2.04 13.92 -20.32
N ALA A 194 2.34 14.88 -19.45
CA ALA A 194 3.71 15.27 -19.10
C ALA A 194 4.06 14.79 -17.68
N GLU A 195 5.28 14.31 -17.47
CA GLU A 195 5.79 14.00 -16.14
C GLU A 195 5.95 15.30 -15.33
N VAL A 196 5.23 15.41 -14.21
CA VAL A 196 5.33 16.54 -13.28
C VAL A 196 6.10 16.22 -12.01
N TRP A 197 6.29 14.92 -11.74
CA TRP A 197 7.13 14.45 -10.64
C TRP A 197 7.61 13.02 -10.90
N SER A 198 8.84 12.72 -10.54
CA SER A 198 9.35 11.35 -10.47
C SER A 198 10.38 11.20 -9.36
N GLY A 199 10.51 9.99 -8.82
CA GLY A 199 11.45 9.68 -7.75
C GLY A 199 11.67 8.19 -7.58
N ALA A 200 12.79 7.84 -6.93
CA ALA A 200 13.17 6.46 -6.65
C ALA A 200 13.69 6.32 -5.20
N ALA A 201 13.34 5.21 -4.56
CA ALA A 201 13.81 4.78 -3.26
C ALA A 201 14.07 3.26 -3.28
N SER A 202 14.51 2.69 -2.15
CA SER A 202 14.61 1.24 -1.97
C SER A 202 14.11 0.86 -0.59
N THR A 203 13.53 -0.33 -0.44
CA THR A 203 13.19 -0.90 0.87
C THR A 203 14.42 -1.13 1.77
N ALA A 204 15.64 -1.05 1.23
CA ALA A 204 16.88 -1.00 2.02
C ALA A 204 16.97 0.24 2.92
N GLY A 205 16.22 1.30 2.59
CA GLY A 205 16.10 2.50 3.40
C GLY A 205 15.14 2.38 4.60
N LEU A 206 14.39 1.28 4.72
CA LEU A 206 13.51 1.04 5.86
C LEU A 206 14.34 0.89 7.13
N LYS A 207 14.06 1.77 8.09
CA LYS A 207 14.62 1.65 9.44
C LYS A 207 14.02 0.47 10.20
N ARG A 208 12.70 0.29 10.05
CA ARG A 208 11.90 -0.67 10.83
C ARG A 208 11.83 -2.00 10.11
N ARG A 209 11.95 -3.10 10.86
CA ARG A 209 11.82 -4.45 10.30
C ARG A 209 10.35 -4.82 10.12
N PHE A 210 10.02 -5.63 9.11
CA PHE A 210 8.64 -6.07 8.89
C PHE A 210 8.10 -6.82 10.10
N GLU A 211 8.92 -7.68 10.71
CA GLU A 211 8.53 -8.48 11.87
C GLU A 211 8.25 -7.59 13.10
N GLU A 212 8.98 -6.48 13.24
CA GLU A 212 8.75 -5.47 14.27
C GLU A 212 7.38 -4.79 14.06
N LEU A 213 7.11 -4.30 12.85
CA LEU A 213 5.85 -3.62 12.52
C LEU A 213 4.66 -4.56 12.74
N VAL A 214 4.75 -5.80 12.27
CA VAL A 214 3.72 -6.83 12.44
C VAL A 214 3.53 -7.19 13.92
N ALA A 215 4.60 -7.31 14.70
CA ALA A 215 4.53 -7.61 16.13
C ALA A 215 3.84 -6.49 16.93
N TYR A 216 4.04 -5.23 16.57
CA TYR A 216 3.31 -4.11 17.16
C TYR A 216 1.86 -4.06 16.69
N LEU A 217 1.59 -4.36 15.42
CA LEU A 217 0.23 -4.41 14.86
C LEU A 217 -0.63 -5.47 15.54
N GLY A 218 -0.07 -6.65 15.81
CA GLY A 218 -0.77 -7.77 16.45
C GLY A 218 -0.84 -7.70 17.98
N ARG A 219 -0.24 -6.69 18.61
CA ARG A 219 -0.21 -6.58 20.06
C ARG A 219 -1.59 -6.17 20.58
N ASP A 220 -2.28 -7.12 21.20
CA ASP A 220 -3.65 -6.97 21.70
C ASP A 220 -4.67 -6.58 20.61
N ASN A 221 -4.38 -6.90 19.35
CA ASN A 221 -5.25 -6.62 18.21
C ASN A 221 -5.28 -7.82 17.26
N SER A 222 -6.49 -8.20 16.81
CA SER A 222 -6.73 -9.46 16.09
C SER A 222 -7.32 -9.23 14.71
N PHE A 223 -6.92 -10.05 13.73
CA PHE A 223 -7.32 -9.93 12.34
C PHE A 223 -7.86 -11.26 11.78
N PRO A 224 -9.15 -11.59 12.02
CA PRO A 224 -9.70 -12.90 11.69
C PRO A 224 -9.60 -13.29 10.21
N ASP A 225 -9.61 -12.31 9.30
CA ASP A 225 -9.51 -12.50 7.85
C ASP A 225 -8.15 -12.05 7.28
N GLY A 226 -7.17 -11.75 8.15
CA GLY A 226 -5.89 -11.16 7.77
C GLY A 226 -5.92 -9.63 7.69
N ALA A 227 -4.78 -9.05 7.30
CA ALA A 227 -4.59 -7.59 7.21
C ALA A 227 -3.64 -7.23 6.07
N VAL A 228 -3.71 -5.99 5.60
CA VAL A 228 -2.68 -5.38 4.76
C VAL A 228 -1.98 -4.30 5.56
N LEU A 229 -0.65 -4.35 5.63
CA LEU A 229 0.16 -3.36 6.34
C LEU A 229 1.07 -2.61 5.38
N LEU A 230 0.79 -1.33 5.15
CA LEU A 230 1.66 -0.42 4.41
C LEU A 230 2.88 -0.07 5.29
N THR A 231 4.09 -0.15 4.74
CA THR A 231 5.35 -0.13 5.54
C THR A 231 5.99 1.26 5.67
N GLY A 232 5.32 2.29 5.17
CA GLY A 232 5.79 3.66 5.06
C GLY A 232 6.51 3.93 3.74
N THR A 233 6.57 5.21 3.37
CA THR A 233 7.20 5.67 2.13
C THR A 233 8.62 6.22 2.36
N GLY A 234 9.51 6.00 1.40
CA GLY A 234 10.79 6.71 1.27
C GLY A 234 10.75 7.89 0.28
N LEU A 235 9.61 8.08 -0.39
CA LEU A 235 9.37 9.11 -1.41
C LEU A 235 8.25 10.02 -0.97
N VAL A 236 8.59 11.29 -0.73
CA VAL A 236 7.62 12.35 -0.39
C VAL A 236 7.88 13.52 -1.32
N PRO A 237 6.94 13.86 -2.23
CA PRO A 237 7.04 15.06 -3.04
C PRO A 237 7.08 16.33 -2.17
N ASP A 238 8.07 17.19 -2.41
CA ASP A 238 8.20 18.48 -1.73
C ASP A 238 7.13 19.49 -2.17
N ALA A 239 6.77 20.41 -1.27
CA ALA A 239 6.05 21.63 -1.67
C ALA A 239 6.86 22.39 -2.75
N PRO A 240 6.20 22.97 -3.77
CA PRO A 240 4.76 23.18 -3.91
C PRO A 240 4.02 22.07 -4.67
N PHE A 241 4.55 20.85 -4.75
CA PHE A 241 3.85 19.75 -5.41
C PHE A 241 2.53 19.40 -4.68
N THR A 242 1.46 19.24 -5.45
CA THR A 242 0.21 18.62 -4.99
C THR A 242 -0.44 17.87 -6.14
N LEU A 243 -1.11 16.77 -5.81
CA LEU A 243 -1.98 16.06 -6.74
C LEU A 243 -3.14 16.96 -7.18
N LEU A 244 -3.45 16.94 -8.47
CA LEU A 244 -4.59 17.61 -9.07
C LEU A 244 -5.50 16.60 -9.79
N PRO A 245 -6.80 16.90 -9.91
CA PRO A 245 -7.70 16.09 -10.73
C PRO A 245 -7.18 15.95 -12.17
N GLY A 246 -7.21 14.73 -12.69
CA GLY A 246 -6.65 14.39 -14.00
C GLY A 246 -5.18 13.99 -14.00
N ASP A 247 -4.49 14.10 -12.86
CA ASP A 247 -3.17 13.49 -12.71
C ASP A 247 -3.28 11.95 -12.76
N VAL A 248 -2.18 11.29 -13.10
CA VAL A 248 -2.03 9.83 -13.04
C VAL A 248 -0.81 9.52 -12.20
N VAL A 249 -0.99 8.72 -11.15
CA VAL A 249 0.10 8.24 -10.30
C VAL A 249 0.45 6.80 -10.71
N GLU A 250 1.72 6.54 -10.99
CA GLU A 250 2.26 5.22 -11.26
C GLU A 250 3.33 4.88 -10.24
N ILE A 251 3.18 3.74 -9.56
CA ILE A 251 4.10 3.24 -8.54
C ILE A 251 4.58 1.87 -8.99
N THR A 252 5.87 1.69 -9.14
CA THR A 252 6.50 0.42 -9.52
C THR A 252 7.40 -0.06 -8.40
N ILE A 253 7.26 -1.33 -8.02
CA ILE A 253 8.17 -2.01 -7.10
C ILE A 253 8.71 -3.25 -7.80
N ASP A 254 10.03 -3.42 -7.80
CA ASP A 254 10.70 -4.59 -8.37
C ASP A 254 10.12 -5.89 -7.80
N ASP A 255 10.01 -6.92 -8.63
CA ASP A 255 9.40 -8.23 -8.33
C ASP A 255 7.91 -8.22 -7.91
N VAL A 256 7.28 -7.05 -7.77
CA VAL A 256 5.85 -6.91 -7.42
C VAL A 256 5.02 -6.43 -8.61
N GLY A 257 5.45 -5.38 -9.32
CA GLY A 257 4.78 -4.88 -10.53
C GLY A 257 4.58 -3.37 -10.53
N THR A 258 3.50 -2.91 -11.17
CA THR A 258 3.14 -1.48 -11.26
C THR A 258 1.67 -1.26 -10.92
N LEU A 259 1.42 -0.36 -9.96
CA LEU A 259 0.10 0.14 -9.61
C LEU A 259 -0.09 1.52 -10.23
N ARG A 260 -1.17 1.70 -10.98
CA ARG A 260 -1.53 2.94 -11.67
C ARG A 260 -2.89 3.41 -11.20
N ASN A 261 -3.03 4.68 -10.82
CA ASN A 261 -4.30 5.26 -10.40
C ASN A 261 -4.48 6.69 -10.96
N PRO A 262 -5.58 6.98 -11.68
CA PRO A 262 -5.95 8.35 -11.99
C PRO A 262 -6.42 9.10 -10.73
N VAL A 263 -6.29 10.42 -10.72
CA VAL A 263 -6.69 11.28 -9.59
C VAL A 263 -8.00 11.99 -9.90
N ILE A 264 -8.93 11.97 -8.94
CA ILE A 264 -10.14 12.80 -8.96
C ILE A 264 -10.20 13.70 -7.73
N ARG A 265 -10.98 14.78 -7.80
CA ARG A 265 -11.39 15.54 -6.60
C ARG A 265 -12.75 15.06 -6.14
N ARG A 266 -12.89 14.84 -4.83
CA ARG A 266 -14.20 14.61 -4.21
C ARG A 266 -15.06 15.85 -4.37
N SER A 267 -16.32 15.67 -4.76
CA SER A 267 -17.35 16.69 -4.55
C SER A 267 -17.65 16.77 -3.06
N SER A 268 -17.71 17.97 -2.49
CA SER A 268 -18.43 18.21 -1.25
C SER A 268 -19.88 17.80 -1.50
N GLY A 269 -20.34 16.76 -0.81
CA GLY A 269 -21.73 16.30 -0.88
C GLY A 269 -22.69 17.35 -0.34
#